data_AF-A0A089PBC9-F1
#
_entry.id   AF-A0A089PBC9-F1
#
_cell.length_a   1.000
_cell.length_b   1.000
_cell.length_c   1.000
_cell.angle_alpha   90.00
_cell.angle_beta   90.00
_cell.angle_gamma   90.00
#
_symmetry.space_group_name_H-M   'P 1'
#
loop_
_entity.id
_entity.type
_entity.pdbx_description
1 polymer ?
#
loop_
_entity_poly.entity_id
_entity_poly.type
_entity_poly.pdbx_seq_one_letter_code
_entity_poly.pdbx_strand_id
1 'polypeptide(L)'
;MKKLLLLFLLFGFNTPVNAEQYPRHKLTCPESQGECSEGERAAIKLVNDTYWKMLTKRIERNTHYKYPWYWVYKRGECKYSVGAKEDMPTHTVTMEWIEVDICEKTTKLIDLSRRR
;
A
#
# COMPACT_ATOMS: atom_id res chain seq x y z
N MET A 1 -44.08 26.58 24.81
CA MET A 1 -43.74 25.33 25.54
C MET A 1 -43.43 24.24 24.53
N LYS A 2 -42.28 23.56 24.70
CA LYS A 2 -41.86 22.22 24.19
C LYS A 2 -42.11 21.89 22.71
N LYS A 3 -41.07 21.84 21.86
CA LYS A 3 -40.08 20.75 21.67
C LYS A 3 -40.73 19.40 21.32
N LEU A 4 -40.45 18.93 20.09
CA LEU A 4 -40.25 17.55 19.60
C LEU A 4 -40.59 17.60 18.09
N LEU A 5 -39.81 17.12 17.13
CA LEU A 5 -38.97 15.94 17.14
C LEU A 5 -37.92 16.09 16.03
N LEU A 6 -36.64 16.06 16.41
CA LEU A 6 -35.51 15.84 15.52
C LEU A 6 -35.61 14.42 14.96
N LEU A 7 -35.95 14.28 13.68
CA LEU A 7 -35.80 13.02 12.97
C LEU A 7 -34.38 12.94 12.42
N PHE A 8 -33.59 12.19 13.18
CA PHE A 8 -32.30 11.61 12.83
C PHE A 8 -32.29 11.03 11.41
N LEU A 9 -31.74 11.78 10.45
CA LEU A 9 -31.14 11.20 9.25
C LEU A 9 -29.73 10.74 9.63
N LEU A 10 -29.68 9.58 10.27
CA LEU A 10 -28.47 8.77 10.40
C LEU A 10 -28.09 8.33 8.98
N PHE A 11 -27.27 9.13 8.31
CA PHE A 11 -26.39 8.62 7.26
C PHE A 11 -25.45 7.63 7.93
N GLY A 12 -25.89 6.37 8.00
CA GLY A 12 -25.04 5.23 8.28
C GLY A 12 -24.06 5.05 7.13
N PHE A 13 -23.04 5.90 7.09
CA PHE A 13 -21.79 5.55 6.46
C PHE A 13 -21.30 4.31 7.20
N ASN A 14 -21.59 3.13 6.62
CA ASN A 14 -20.85 1.91 6.90
C ASN A 14 -19.42 2.13 6.39
N THR A 15 -18.65 2.97 7.08
CA THR A 15 -17.21 2.88 7.01
C THR A 15 -16.87 1.53 7.65
N PRO A 16 -16.08 0.67 7.01
CA PRO A 16 -15.51 -0.45 7.73
C PRO A 16 -14.60 0.15 8.81
N VAL A 17 -15.11 0.22 10.04
CA VAL A 17 -14.43 0.68 11.28
C VAL A 17 -13.27 -0.25 11.68
N ASN A 18 -12.78 -1.08 10.76
CA ASN A 18 -11.73 -2.05 11.00
C ASN A 18 -10.80 -2.24 9.80
N ALA A 19 -10.65 -1.23 8.94
CA ALA A 19 -9.44 -1.16 8.13
C ALA A 19 -8.30 -0.85 9.11
N GLU A 20 -7.62 -1.88 9.59
CA GLU A 20 -6.37 -1.80 10.33
C GLU A 20 -5.53 -0.70 9.67
N GLN A 21 -5.33 0.42 10.40
CA GLN A 21 -4.66 1.56 9.81
C GLN A 21 -3.22 1.15 9.59
N TYR A 22 -2.91 0.79 8.35
CA TYR A 22 -1.56 0.42 7.95
C TYR A 22 -0.59 1.49 8.48
N PRO A 23 0.50 1.10 9.17
CA PRO A 23 1.46 2.05 9.70
C PRO A 23 1.97 2.97 8.59
N ARG A 24 2.44 4.17 8.93
CA ARG A 24 2.94 5.13 7.92
C ARG A 24 4.09 4.51 7.11
N HIS A 25 3.78 4.07 5.90
CA HIS A 25 4.73 3.53 4.95
C HIS A 25 5.51 4.66 4.30
N LYS A 26 6.80 4.44 4.07
CA LYS A 26 7.53 5.27 3.11
C LYS A 26 7.03 4.92 1.71
N LEU A 27 6.63 5.95 0.96
CA LEU A 27 6.16 5.83 -0.41
C LEU A 27 7.04 6.68 -1.31
N THR A 28 7.39 6.12 -2.46
CA THR A 28 8.08 6.85 -3.52
C THR A 28 7.31 6.63 -4.81
N CYS A 29 6.77 7.71 -5.35
CA CYS A 29 6.01 7.75 -6.60
C CYS A 29 6.74 8.69 -7.56
N PRO A 30 7.74 8.20 -8.31
CA PRO A 30 8.62 9.03 -9.12
C PRO A 30 7.87 9.84 -10.18
N GLU A 31 6.85 9.25 -10.80
CA GLU A 31 6.04 9.90 -11.82
C GLU A 31 5.22 11.07 -11.27
N SER A 32 4.85 11.02 -9.98
CA SER A 32 4.05 12.05 -9.32
C SER A 32 4.90 13.17 -8.68
N GLN A 33 6.23 13.09 -8.73
CA GLN A 33 7.19 14.10 -8.24
C GLN A 33 6.83 14.74 -6.88
N GLY A 34 6.25 13.96 -5.97
CA GLY A 34 5.66 14.48 -4.73
C GLY A 34 4.74 13.47 -4.08
N GLU A 35 3.49 13.87 -3.84
CA GLU A 35 2.48 12.97 -3.28
C GLU A 35 2.02 11.94 -4.31
N CYS A 36 1.97 10.67 -3.91
CA CYS A 36 1.38 9.62 -4.72
C CYS A 36 -0.07 9.95 -5.08
N SER A 37 -0.40 9.81 -6.36
CA SER A 37 -1.75 9.88 -6.90
C SER A 37 -2.68 8.81 -6.30
N GLU A 38 -3.98 8.99 -6.48
CA GLU A 38 -4.97 8.03 -5.99
C GLU A 38 -4.75 6.61 -6.54
N GLY A 39 -4.45 6.47 -7.83
CA GLY A 39 -4.19 5.18 -8.45
C GLY A 39 -2.93 4.49 -7.92
N GLU A 40 -1.87 5.25 -7.63
CA GLU A 40 -0.66 4.71 -7.00
C GLU A 40 -0.94 4.26 -5.56
N ARG A 41 -1.69 5.05 -4.79
CA ARG A 41 -2.13 4.68 -3.44
C ARG A 41 -3.01 3.43 -3.47
N ALA A 42 -3.90 3.31 -4.45
CA ALA A 42 -4.74 2.12 -4.64
C ALA A 42 -3.90 0.88 -4.96
N ALA A 43 -2.87 1.01 -5.81
CA ALA A 43 -1.95 -0.09 -6.11
C ALA A 43 -1.18 -0.54 -4.85
N ILE A 44 -0.66 0.40 -4.06
CA ILE A 44 0.00 0.09 -2.77
C ILE A 44 -0.96 -0.59 -1.81
N LYS A 45 -2.20 -0.09 -1.71
CA LYS A 45 -3.21 -0.68 -0.84
C LYS A 45 -3.45 -2.14 -1.22
N LEU A 46 -3.62 -2.43 -2.50
CA LEU A 46 -3.86 -3.78 -2.98
C LEU A 46 -2.66 -4.72 -2.71
N VAL A 47 -1.43 -4.22 -2.84
CA VAL A 47 -0.21 -4.93 -2.45
C VAL A 47 -0.20 -5.24 -0.95
N ASN A 48 -0.50 -4.25 -0.11
CA ASN A 48 -0.57 -4.45 1.34
C ASN A 48 -1.65 -5.47 1.72
N ASP A 49 -2.87 -5.30 1.22
CA ASP A 49 -3.99 -6.21 1.50
C ASP A 49 -3.64 -7.66 1.14
N THR A 50 -2.83 -7.87 0.08
CA THR A 50 -2.46 -9.21 -0.41
C THR A 50 -1.22 -9.78 0.27
N TYR A 51 -0.17 -8.97 0.47
CA TYR A 51 1.17 -9.46 0.77
C TYR A 51 1.77 -8.94 2.08
N TRP A 52 1.04 -8.14 2.86
CA TRP A 52 1.54 -7.51 4.10
C TRP A 52 2.30 -8.47 5.01
N LYS A 53 1.69 -9.61 5.37
CA LYS A 53 2.29 -10.61 6.28
C LYS A 53 3.60 -11.19 5.74
N MET A 54 3.67 -11.42 4.43
CA MET A 54 4.88 -11.94 3.78
C MET A 54 5.98 -10.88 3.76
N LEU A 55 5.67 -9.65 3.35
CA LEU A 55 6.64 -8.57 3.22
C LEU A 55 7.19 -8.13 4.59
N THR A 56 6.34 -8.05 5.61
CA THR A 56 6.77 -7.76 6.99
C THR A 56 7.65 -8.86 7.57
N LYS A 57 7.35 -10.14 7.29
CA LYS A 57 8.21 -11.25 7.69
C LYS A 57 9.59 -11.19 7.03
N ARG A 58 9.69 -10.77 5.76
CA ARG A 58 10.98 -10.62 5.07
C ARG A 58 11.91 -9.62 5.76
N ILE A 59 11.37 -8.56 6.37
CA ILE A 59 12.14 -7.50 7.04
C ILE A 59 12.11 -7.58 8.56
N GLU A 60 11.60 -8.66 9.15
CA GLU A 60 11.41 -8.77 10.60
C GLU A 60 12.71 -8.51 11.39
N ARG A 61 13.85 -8.88 10.78
CA ARG A 61 15.20 -8.76 11.35
C ARG A 61 15.85 -7.40 11.08
N ASN A 62 15.29 -6.55 10.21
CA ASN A 62 15.82 -5.23 9.94
C ASN A 62 15.71 -4.34 11.18
N THR A 63 16.81 -3.85 11.72
CA THR A 63 16.80 -2.98 12.91
C THR A 63 16.60 -1.50 12.57
N HIS A 64 16.76 -1.10 11.31
CA HIS A 64 16.69 0.30 10.86
C HIS A 64 15.24 0.76 10.63
N TYR A 65 14.47 0.02 9.83
CA TYR A 65 13.08 0.35 9.53
C TYR A 65 12.26 -0.94 9.39
N LYS A 66 11.13 -0.99 10.10
CA LYS A 66 10.33 -2.21 10.30
C LYS A 66 9.19 -2.40 9.30
N TYR A 67 9.12 -1.56 8.27
CA TYR A 67 8.02 -1.58 7.29
C TYR A 67 8.57 -1.58 5.86
N PRO A 68 7.85 -2.19 4.89
CA PRO A 68 8.25 -2.11 3.50
C PRO A 68 8.19 -0.65 3.03
N TRP A 69 9.21 -0.22 2.29
CA TRP A 69 9.15 1.03 1.52
C TRP A 69 8.67 0.71 0.12
N TYR A 70 7.52 1.27 -0.27
CA TYR A 70 6.95 1.05 -1.60
C TYR A 70 7.40 2.10 -2.62
N TRP A 71 7.87 1.60 -3.75
CA TRP A 71 8.18 2.39 -4.93
C TRP A 71 7.18 2.02 -6.02
N VAL A 72 6.35 2.95 -6.45
CA VAL A 72 5.28 2.70 -7.41
C VAL A 72 5.63 3.32 -8.75
N TYR A 73 5.48 2.56 -9.82
CA TYR A 73 5.73 3.00 -11.17
C TYR A 73 4.51 2.73 -12.04
N LYS A 74 4.06 3.73 -12.79
CA LYS A 74 2.93 3.57 -13.71
C LYS A 74 3.41 2.85 -14.98
N ARG A 75 2.70 1.79 -15.37
CA ARG A 75 3.01 0.99 -16.57
C ARG A 75 1.96 1.15 -17.67
N GLY A 76 0.76 1.58 -17.32
CA GLY A 76 -0.32 1.85 -18.26
C GLY A 76 -1.53 2.40 -17.53
N GLU A 77 -2.68 2.37 -18.20
CA GLU A 77 -3.97 2.59 -17.54
C GLU A 77 -4.23 1.46 -16.54
N CYS A 78 -4.57 1.80 -15.30
CA CYS A 78 -4.77 0.87 -14.18
C CYS A 78 -3.60 -0.08 -13.82
N LYS A 79 -2.50 -0.06 -14.58
CA LYS A 79 -1.39 -1.01 -14.43
C LYS A 79 -0.18 -0.34 -13.80
N TYR A 80 0.30 -0.95 -12.73
CA TYR A 80 1.41 -0.46 -11.92
C TYR A 80 2.43 -1.57 -11.66
N SER A 81 3.67 -1.17 -11.44
CA SER A 81 4.71 -2.01 -10.87
C SER A 81 5.09 -1.44 -9.51
N VAL A 82 4.96 -2.25 -8.47
CA VAL A 82 5.27 -1.85 -7.10
C VAL A 82 6.51 -2.62 -6.64
N GLY A 83 7.58 -1.88 -6.35
CA GLY A 83 8.77 -2.41 -5.68
C GLY A 83 8.57 -2.34 -4.18
N ALA A 84 8.50 -3.49 -3.52
CA ALA A 84 8.55 -3.58 -2.07
C ALA A 84 10.01 -3.67 -1.64
N LYS A 85 10.48 -2.65 -0.92
CA LYS A 85 11.89 -2.52 -0.55
C LYS A 85 12.10 -2.57 0.95
N GLU A 86 13.23 -3.14 1.33
CA GLU A 86 13.82 -3.01 2.65
C GLU A 86 14.65 -1.72 2.69
N ASP A 87 14.44 -0.91 3.74
CA ASP A 87 15.18 0.32 3.95
C ASP A 87 16.33 0.07 4.93
N MET A 88 17.56 0.29 4.47
CA MET A 88 18.79 0.09 5.22
C MET A 88 19.42 1.45 5.53
N PRO A 89 20.32 1.55 6.53
CA PRO A 89 20.89 2.84 6.92
C PRO A 89 21.56 3.64 5.80
N THR A 90 22.06 2.97 4.75
CA THR A 90 22.82 3.61 3.66
C THR A 90 22.21 3.43 2.27
N HIS A 91 21.21 2.57 2.12
CA HIS A 91 20.64 2.22 0.80
C HIS A 91 19.28 1.54 0.96
N THR A 92 18.60 1.28 -0.15
CA THR A 92 17.39 0.44 -0.17
C THR A 92 17.66 -0.83 -0.96
N VAL A 93 17.10 -1.95 -0.51
CA VAL A 93 17.21 -3.24 -1.18
C VAL A 93 15.82 -3.64 -1.66
N THR A 94 15.66 -3.92 -2.94
CA THR A 94 14.39 -4.47 -3.43
C THR A 94 14.24 -5.89 -2.92
N MET A 95 13.17 -6.14 -2.16
CA MET A 95 12.78 -7.50 -1.80
C MET A 95 12.05 -8.16 -2.95
N GLU A 96 11.00 -7.48 -3.43
CA GLU A 96 10.05 -8.01 -4.40
C GLU A 96 9.61 -6.94 -5.40
N TRP A 97 9.32 -7.35 -6.63
CA TRP A 97 8.48 -6.59 -7.53
C TRP A 97 7.10 -7.21 -7.62
N ILE A 98 6.09 -6.37 -7.73
CA ILE A 98 4.70 -6.81 -7.82
C ILE A 98 4.06 -6.07 -8.98
N GLU A 99 3.58 -6.82 -9.96
CA GLU A 99 2.69 -6.27 -10.99
C GLU A 99 1.29 -6.15 -10.39
N VAL A 100 0.66 -5.00 -10.62
CA VAL A 100 -0.64 -4.66 -10.04
C VAL A 100 -1.54 -4.15 -11.15
N ASP A 101 -2.75 -4.70 -11.23
CA ASP A 101 -3.84 -4.15 -12.01
C ASP A 101 -4.95 -3.71 -11.04
N ILE A 102 -5.13 -2.40 -10.87
CA ILE A 102 -6.13 -1.87 -9.93
C ILE A 102 -7.57 -1.97 -10.48
N CYS A 103 -7.73 -2.02 -11.81
CA CYS A 103 -9.03 -2.19 -12.45
C CYS A 103 -9.55 -3.62 -12.21
N GLU A 104 -8.69 -4.61 -12.44
CA GLU A 104 -9.01 -6.03 -12.22
C GLU A 104 -8.84 -6.45 -10.74
N LYS A 105 -8.23 -5.59 -9.92
CA LYS A 105 -7.83 -5.88 -8.53
C LYS A 105 -6.95 -7.12 -8.41
N THR A 106 -6.07 -7.33 -9.38
CA THR A 106 -5.16 -8.47 -9.43
C THR A 106 -3.74 -8.03 -9.06
N THR A 107 -2.98 -8.97 -8.50
CA THR A 107 -1.56 -8.79 -8.22
C THR A 107 -0.78 -10.02 -8.64
N LYS A 108 0.47 -9.81 -9.05
CA LYS A 108 1.39 -10.88 -9.40
C LYS A 108 2.76 -10.58 -8.81
N LEU A 109 3.15 -11.40 -7.83
CA LEU A 109 4.46 -11.36 -7.22
C LEU A 109 5.54 -11.85 -8.19
N ILE A 110 6.60 -11.06 -8.33
CA ILE A 110 7.81 -11.40 -9.07
C ILE A 110 8.93 -11.54 -8.05
N ASP A 111 9.22 -12.79 -7.68
CA ASP A 111 10.26 -13.13 -6.70
C ASP A 111 11.66 -12.89 -7.29
N LEU A 112 12.34 -11.85 -6.81
CA LEU A 112 13.73 -11.57 -7.17
C LEU A 112 14.75 -12.26 -6.25
N SER A 113 14.32 -12.69 -5.06
CA SER A 113 15.20 -13.31 -4.07
C SER A 113 15.69 -14.70 -4.48
N ARG A 114 14.97 -15.38 -5.38
CA ARG A 114 15.37 -16.66 -5.98
C ARG A 114 16.50 -16.60 -7.01
N ARG A 115 16.96 -15.40 -7.41
CA ARG A 115 18.07 -15.22 -8.39
C ARG A 115 19.45 -15.03 -7.74
N ARG A 116 19.63 -15.45 -6.49
CA ARG A 116 20.94 -15.56 -5.83
C ARG A 116 21.26 -17.00 -5.53
#